data_AF-A0A151GP45-F1
#
_entry.id   AF-A0A151GP45-F1
#
_cell.length_a   1.000
_cell.length_b   1.000
_cell.length_c   1.000
_cell.angle_alpha   90.00
_cell.angle_beta   90.00
_cell.angle_gamma   90.00
#
_symmetry.space_group_name_H-M   'P 1'
#
loop_
_entity.id
_entity.type
_entity.pdbx_description
1 polymer ?
#
loop_
_entity_poly.entity_id
_entity_poly.type
_entity_poly.pdbx_seq_one_letter_code
_entity_poly.pdbx_strand_id
1 'polypeptide(L)'
;MLTPATLLTCGFRASRSWRGLFKFDQVLSGKRPPPADGPAGIAAACKRARVRQRPYAGEDDILAAARYIYRDPKLEFRTPGQRAAAMAMLAPDLPDQLIVVLGTGSGKSLLFIVGTLVQDAGVTIVVIPQVALRGNVQLRLRGNLKM
;
A
#
# COMPACT_ATOMS: atom_id res chain seq x y z
N MET A 1 -19.69 -4.43 9.98
CA MET A 1 -18.35 -4.16 10.55
C MET A 1 -17.66 -5.47 10.88
N LEU A 2 -16.42 -5.66 10.43
CA LEU A 2 -15.61 -6.84 10.76
C LEU A 2 -14.92 -6.62 12.11
N THR A 3 -14.80 -7.66 12.94
CA THR A 3 -14.11 -7.54 14.23
C THR A 3 -12.58 -7.51 14.01
N PRO A 4 -11.80 -6.91 14.93
CA PRO A 4 -10.33 -6.92 14.85
C PRO A 4 -9.73 -8.33 14.73
N ALA A 5 -10.35 -9.33 15.36
CA ALA A 5 -9.94 -10.73 15.27
C ALA A 5 -10.14 -11.30 13.85
N THR A 6 -11.23 -10.91 13.17
CA THR A 6 -11.51 -11.30 11.79
C THR A 6 -10.51 -10.69 10.82
N LEU A 7 -10.18 -9.40 11.00
CA LEU A 7 -9.18 -8.69 10.20
C LEU A 7 -7.77 -9.32 10.32
N LEU A 8 -7.36 -9.66 11.55
CA LEU A 8 -6.09 -10.35 11.79
C LEU A 8 -6.04 -11.74 11.14
N THR A 9 -7.16 -12.46 11.15
CA THR A 9 -7.28 -13.78 10.51
C THR A 9 -7.18 -13.66 8.98
N CYS A 10 -7.86 -12.68 8.38
CA CYS A 10 -7.77 -12.38 6.95
C CYS A 10 -6.34 -11.98 6.55
N GLY A 11 -5.70 -11.10 7.32
CA GLY A 11 -4.31 -10.68 7.11
C GLY A 11 -3.32 -11.85 7.20
N PHE A 12 -3.50 -12.74 8.18
CA PHE A 12 -2.67 -13.95 8.32
C PHE A 12 -2.85 -14.89 7.12
N ARG A 13 -4.08 -15.14 6.68
CA ARG A 13 -4.38 -15.98 5.51
C ARG A 13 -3.79 -15.38 4.23
N ALA A 14 -3.97 -14.08 4.01
CA ALA A 14 -3.37 -13.39 2.88
C ALA A 14 -1.83 -13.50 2.92
N SER A 15 -1.21 -13.24 4.08
CA SER A 15 0.25 -13.38 4.24
C SER A 15 0.75 -14.78 3.90
N ARG A 16 0.04 -15.83 4.34
CA ARG A 16 0.36 -17.22 3.97
C ARG A 16 0.23 -17.47 2.47
N SER A 17 -0.82 -16.97 1.84
CA SER A 17 -1.03 -17.09 0.39
C SER A 17 0.10 -16.43 -0.40
N TRP A 18 0.45 -15.18 -0.06
CA TRP A 18 1.56 -14.44 -0.68
C TRP A 18 2.91 -15.13 -0.48
N ARG A 19 3.16 -15.72 0.70
CA ARG A 19 4.38 -16.52 0.95
C ARG A 19 4.49 -17.75 0.07
N GLY A 20 3.38 -18.47 -0.13
CA GLY A 20 3.32 -19.59 -1.05
C GLY A 20 3.55 -19.16 -2.49
N LEU A 21 2.86 -18.11 -2.95
CA LEU A 21 2.95 -17.61 -4.32
C LEU A 21 4.39 -17.22 -4.71
N PHE A 22 5.09 -16.49 -3.84
CA PHE A 22 6.46 -16.06 -4.10
C PHE A 22 7.54 -17.06 -3.65
N LYS A 23 7.13 -18.23 -3.12
CA LYS A 23 8.03 -19.25 -2.54
C LYS A 23 9.05 -18.64 -1.57
N PHE A 24 8.62 -17.66 -0.76
CA PHE A 24 9.54 -16.90 0.10
C PHE A 24 10.33 -17.81 1.04
N ASP A 25 9.71 -18.86 1.56
CA ASP A 25 10.37 -19.77 2.49
C ASP A 25 11.50 -20.57 1.81
N GLN A 26 11.42 -20.80 0.49
CA GLN A 26 12.48 -21.44 -0.29
C GLN A 26 13.59 -20.44 -0.64
N VAL A 27 13.22 -19.23 -1.11
CA VAL A 27 14.16 -18.18 -1.50
C VAL A 27 14.96 -17.63 -0.32
N LEU A 28 14.32 -17.56 0.86
CA LEU A 28 14.91 -17.04 2.09
C LEU A 28 15.46 -18.15 3.01
N SER A 29 15.35 -19.43 2.62
CA SER A 29 15.89 -20.55 3.39
C SER A 29 17.40 -20.35 3.61
N GLY A 30 17.86 -20.50 4.85
CA GLY A 30 19.27 -20.30 5.25
C GLY A 30 19.74 -18.84 5.35
N LYS A 31 19.00 -17.85 4.85
CA LYS A 31 19.35 -16.41 4.96
C LYS A 31 18.67 -15.70 6.12
N ARG A 32 17.63 -16.30 6.69
CA ARG A 32 16.89 -15.73 7.82
C ARG A 32 17.31 -16.45 9.10
N PRO A 33 17.73 -15.73 10.16
CA PRO A 33 17.86 -16.34 11.48
C PRO A 33 16.53 -16.99 11.86
N PRO A 34 16.53 -18.18 12.48
CA PRO A 34 15.30 -18.73 13.03
C PRO A 34 14.68 -17.69 13.99
N PRO A 35 13.34 -17.56 14.01
CA PRO A 35 12.69 -16.68 14.98
C PRO A 35 13.16 -17.09 16.37
N ALA A 36 13.60 -16.13 17.20
CA ALA A 36 14.16 -16.40 18.52
C ALA A 36 13.28 -17.32 19.39
N ASP A 37 11.96 -17.24 19.18
CA ASP A 37 10.92 -17.96 19.93
C ASP A 37 10.17 -19.02 19.07
N GLY A 38 10.72 -19.40 17.91
CA GLY A 38 10.11 -20.38 17.00
C GLY A 38 8.72 -19.97 16.47
N PRO A 39 7.89 -20.94 16.02
CA PRO A 39 6.54 -20.70 15.50
C PRO A 39 5.60 -20.04 16.53
N ALA A 40 5.79 -20.36 17.82
CA ALA A 40 5.03 -19.76 18.93
C ALA A 40 5.34 -18.26 19.08
N GLY A 41 6.60 -17.87 18.89
CA GLY A 41 7.05 -16.48 18.81
C GLY A 41 6.39 -15.67 17.71
N ILE A 42 6.31 -16.24 16.51
CA ILE A 42 5.63 -15.60 15.37
C ILE A 42 4.14 -15.43 15.70
N ALA A 43 3.49 -16.45 16.24
CA ALA A 43 2.10 -16.37 16.65
C ALA A 43 1.86 -15.30 17.73
N ALA A 44 2.76 -15.18 18.71
CA ALA A 44 2.73 -14.14 19.73
C ALA A 44 2.96 -12.73 19.13
N ALA A 45 3.89 -12.59 18.19
CA ALA A 45 4.12 -11.34 17.46
C ALA A 45 2.91 -10.95 16.60
N CYS A 46 2.25 -11.92 15.94
CA CYS A 46 0.99 -11.70 15.23
C CYS A 46 -0.14 -11.30 16.17
N LYS A 47 -0.19 -11.85 17.41
CA LYS A 47 -1.15 -11.41 18.44
C LYS A 47 -0.88 -10.00 18.95
N ARG A 48 0.40 -9.59 19.01
CA ARG A 48 0.82 -8.22 19.34
C ARG A 48 0.65 -7.24 18.17
N ALA A 49 0.50 -7.74 16.94
CA ALA A 49 0.27 -6.90 15.78
C ALA A 49 -1.07 -6.19 15.96
N ARG A 50 -1.00 -4.90 16.29
CA ARG A 50 -2.18 -4.05 16.34
C ARG A 50 -2.65 -3.80 14.91
N VAL A 51 -3.95 -3.93 14.68
CA VAL A 51 -4.57 -3.41 13.46
C VAL A 51 -4.26 -1.92 13.43
N ARG A 52 -3.36 -1.51 12.52
CA ARG A 52 -3.04 -0.10 12.34
C ARG A 52 -4.30 0.59 11.84
N GLN A 53 -4.71 1.67 12.50
CA GLN A 53 -5.71 2.55 11.91
C GLN A 53 -5.18 3.06 10.58
N ARG A 54 -5.91 2.78 9.52
CA ARG A 54 -5.50 3.16 8.17
C ARG A 54 -5.71 4.67 8.01
N PRO A 55 -4.80 5.37 7.31
CA PRO A 55 -4.98 6.78 7.05
C PRO A 55 -6.26 6.98 6.23
N TYR A 56 -7.02 8.00 6.59
CA TYR A 56 -8.22 8.46 5.89
C TYR A 56 -7.93 9.81 5.25
N ALA A 57 -8.45 10.04 4.05
CA ALA A 57 -8.35 11.31 3.35
C ALA A 57 -9.62 11.60 2.58
N GLY A 58 -10.09 12.85 2.65
CA GLY A 58 -11.13 13.34 1.76
C GLY A 58 -10.60 13.54 0.34
N GLU A 59 -11.50 13.76 -0.60
CA GLU A 59 -11.13 13.97 -2.02
C GLU A 59 -10.17 15.15 -2.19
N ASP A 60 -10.44 16.25 -1.50
CA ASP A 60 -9.63 17.47 -1.57
C ASP A 60 -8.21 17.23 -1.02
N ASP A 61 -8.06 16.43 0.04
CA ASP A 61 -6.77 16.06 0.61
C ASP A 61 -5.95 15.21 -0.38
N ILE A 62 -6.63 14.26 -1.05
CA ILE A 62 -6.04 13.39 -2.07
C ILE A 62 -5.56 14.24 -3.25
N LEU A 63 -6.37 15.20 -3.71
CA LEU A 63 -6.00 16.12 -4.78
C LEU A 63 -4.89 17.07 -4.36
N ALA A 64 -4.90 17.59 -3.13
CA ALA A 64 -3.83 18.43 -2.60
C ALA A 64 -2.49 17.68 -2.58
N ALA A 65 -2.48 16.45 -2.07
CA ALA A 65 -1.31 15.57 -2.08
C ALA A 65 -0.82 15.25 -3.50
N ALA A 66 -1.75 15.02 -4.43
CA ALA A 66 -1.44 14.81 -5.84
C ALA A 66 -0.81 16.06 -6.50
N ARG A 67 -1.42 17.24 -6.32
CA ARG A 67 -0.91 18.50 -6.86
C ARG A 67 0.47 18.83 -6.31
N TYR A 68 0.70 18.56 -5.02
CA TYR A 68 2.00 18.71 -4.37
C TYR A 68 3.06 17.80 -5.02
N ILE A 69 2.81 16.48 -5.11
CA ILE A 69 3.83 15.53 -5.60
C ILE A 69 4.10 15.66 -7.11
N TYR A 70 3.11 16.11 -7.89
CA TYR A 70 3.24 16.33 -9.34
C TYR A 70 3.64 17.77 -9.70
N ARG A 71 3.70 18.69 -8.73
CA ARG A 71 3.96 20.13 -8.94
C ARG A 71 3.05 20.76 -9.99
N ASP A 72 1.79 20.33 -10.00
CA ASP A 72 0.79 20.80 -10.94
C ASP A 72 -0.44 21.25 -10.14
N PRO A 73 -0.63 22.56 -9.94
CA PRO A 73 -1.75 23.08 -9.14
C PRO A 73 -3.11 22.87 -9.83
N LYS A 74 -3.13 22.56 -11.13
CA LYS A 74 -4.35 22.31 -11.90
C LYS A 74 -4.61 20.82 -12.10
N LEU A 75 -3.84 19.95 -11.44
CA LEU A 75 -4.01 18.51 -11.55
C LEU A 75 -5.38 18.10 -11.01
N GLU A 76 -6.09 17.34 -11.84
CA GLU A 76 -7.36 16.70 -11.56
C GLU A 76 -7.28 15.18 -11.81
N PHE A 77 -8.28 14.43 -11.31
CA PHE A 77 -8.42 13.03 -11.71
C PHE A 77 -8.68 12.91 -13.21
N ARG A 78 -7.90 12.05 -13.87
CA ARG A 78 -7.98 11.83 -15.33
C ARG A 78 -9.26 11.13 -15.75
N THR A 79 -9.75 10.20 -14.93
CA THR A 79 -10.93 9.38 -15.25
C THR A 79 -11.81 9.19 -14.03
N PRO A 80 -13.14 8.98 -14.21
CA PRO A 80 -14.03 8.63 -13.11
C PRO A 80 -13.57 7.39 -12.35
N GLY A 81 -13.01 6.39 -13.05
CA GLY A 81 -12.47 5.18 -12.43
C GLY A 81 -11.23 5.44 -11.57
N GLN A 82 -10.37 6.39 -11.95
CA GLN A 82 -9.23 6.81 -11.13
C GLN A 82 -9.70 7.48 -9.84
N ARG A 83 -10.68 8.40 -9.93
CA ARG A 83 -11.29 9.07 -8.78
C ARG A 83 -11.93 8.06 -7.83
N ALA A 84 -12.78 7.18 -8.36
CA ALA A 84 -13.45 6.14 -7.58
C ALA A 84 -12.44 5.23 -6.86
N ALA A 85 -11.36 4.84 -7.53
CA ALA A 85 -10.30 4.04 -6.93
C ALA A 85 -9.53 4.79 -5.83
N ALA A 86 -9.25 6.08 -6.00
CA ALA A 86 -8.57 6.89 -4.99
C ALA A 86 -9.42 7.03 -3.72
N MET A 87 -10.70 7.37 -3.89
CA MET A 87 -11.67 7.47 -2.80
C MET A 87 -11.83 6.13 -2.08
N ALA A 88 -11.99 5.04 -2.84
CA ALA A 88 -12.09 3.70 -2.28
C ALA A 88 -10.79 3.18 -1.64
N MET A 89 -9.63 3.82 -1.87
CA MET A 89 -8.34 3.47 -1.26
C MET A 89 -8.10 4.18 0.08
N LEU A 90 -8.78 5.31 0.33
CA LEU A 90 -8.57 6.15 1.51
C LEU A 90 -9.89 6.43 2.24
N ALA A 91 -10.93 5.65 1.98
CA ALA A 91 -12.20 5.71 2.70
C ALA A 91 -12.06 5.21 4.16
N PRO A 92 -12.92 5.66 5.09
CA PRO A 92 -12.87 5.22 6.49
C PRO A 92 -13.13 3.72 6.61
N ASP A 93 -14.08 3.22 5.82
CA ASP A 93 -14.48 1.81 5.76
C ASP A 93 -13.75 1.08 4.63
N LEU A 94 -12.41 1.20 4.62
CA LEU A 94 -11.60 0.65 3.55
C LEU A 94 -11.77 -0.87 3.41
N PRO A 95 -11.99 -1.41 2.20
CA PRO A 95 -11.97 -2.86 2.02
C PRO A 95 -10.60 -3.42 2.40
N ASP A 96 -10.58 -4.67 2.90
CA ASP A 96 -9.33 -5.37 3.23
C ASP A 96 -8.39 -5.48 2.02
N GLN A 97 -8.98 -5.60 0.82
CA GLN A 97 -8.30 -5.66 -0.46
C GLN A 97 -9.05 -4.83 -1.50
N LEU A 98 -8.32 -4.04 -2.28
CA LEU A 98 -8.85 -3.26 -3.40
C LEU A 98 -8.17 -3.72 -4.69
N ILE A 99 -8.97 -4.14 -5.67
CA ILE A 99 -8.50 -4.49 -7.01
C ILE A 99 -8.90 -3.36 -7.96
N VAL A 100 -7.92 -2.75 -8.61
CA VAL A 100 -8.13 -1.63 -9.54
C VAL A 100 -7.69 -2.04 -10.94
N VAL A 101 -8.65 -2.07 -11.88
CA VAL A 101 -8.40 -2.36 -13.30
C VAL A 101 -8.68 -1.09 -14.10
N LEU A 102 -7.62 -0.45 -14.58
CA LEU A 102 -7.72 0.73 -15.45
C LEU A 102 -6.73 0.58 -16.61
N GLY A 103 -7.02 1.19 -17.77
CA GLY A 103 -6.13 1.18 -18.94
C GLY A 103 -4.74 1.76 -18.67
N THR A 104 -3.73 1.47 -19.49
CA THR A 104 -2.42 2.14 -19.42
C THR A 104 -2.58 3.65 -19.62
N GLY A 105 -1.77 4.47 -18.93
CA GLY A 105 -1.88 5.94 -19.02
C GLY A 105 -3.05 6.57 -18.24
N SER A 106 -4.02 5.78 -17.75
CA SER A 106 -5.17 6.27 -16.94
C SER A 106 -4.81 6.86 -15.57
N GLY A 107 -3.53 6.81 -15.18
CA GLY A 107 -3.07 7.39 -13.92
C GLY A 107 -3.11 6.45 -12.71
N LYS A 108 -3.12 5.12 -12.90
CA LYS A 108 -3.02 4.12 -11.80
C LYS A 108 -1.89 4.40 -10.81
N SER A 109 -0.76 4.93 -11.28
CA SER A 109 0.40 5.21 -10.43
C SER A 109 0.15 6.29 -9.37
N LEU A 110 -0.81 7.19 -9.62
CA LEU A 110 -1.23 8.19 -8.64
C LEU A 110 -1.69 7.51 -7.33
N LEU A 111 -2.46 6.43 -7.45
CA LEU A 111 -3.15 5.79 -6.32
C LEU A 111 -2.17 5.37 -5.23
N PHE A 112 -1.13 4.60 -5.59
CA PHE A 112 -0.17 4.12 -4.59
C PHE A 112 0.84 5.20 -4.15
N ILE A 113 0.99 6.30 -4.88
CA ILE A 113 1.85 7.44 -4.49
C ILE A 113 1.11 8.32 -3.47
N VAL A 114 -0.13 8.69 -3.75
CA VAL A 114 -0.90 9.57 -2.86
C VAL A 114 -1.16 8.90 -1.51
N GLY A 115 -1.36 7.59 -1.48
CA GLY A 115 -1.47 6.84 -0.23
C GLY A 115 -0.26 6.94 0.70
N THR A 116 0.91 7.37 0.22
CA THR A 116 2.09 7.59 1.07
C THR A 116 2.19 9.00 1.63
N LEU A 117 1.34 9.92 1.17
CA LEU A 117 1.42 11.35 1.47
C LEU A 117 0.32 11.84 2.41
N VAL A 118 -0.67 10.98 2.70
CA VAL A 118 -1.75 11.29 3.64
C VAL A 118 -1.20 11.34 5.07
N GLN A 119 -1.82 12.14 5.94
CA GLN A 119 -1.48 12.14 7.38
C GLN A 119 -1.54 10.73 7.97
N ASP A 120 -0.61 10.43 8.87
CA ASP A 120 -0.42 9.08 9.44
C ASP A 120 -0.16 7.98 8.40
N ALA A 121 0.25 8.34 7.18
CA ALA A 121 0.73 7.38 6.20
C ALA A 121 1.95 6.64 6.76
N GLY A 122 1.92 5.33 6.60
CA GLY A 122 3.00 4.45 6.99
C GLY A 122 4.01 4.24 5.89
N VAL A 123 4.69 3.10 5.98
CA VAL A 123 5.46 2.58 4.85
C VAL A 123 4.51 1.86 3.90
N THR A 124 4.38 2.37 2.68
CA THR A 124 3.71 1.67 1.59
C THR A 124 4.74 0.88 0.78
N ILE A 125 4.61 -0.44 0.77
CA ILE A 125 5.46 -1.33 -0.02
C ILE A 125 4.84 -1.46 -1.41
N VAL A 126 5.52 -0.96 -2.44
CA VAL A 126 5.09 -1.07 -3.83
C VAL A 126 5.97 -2.08 -4.55
N VAL A 127 5.36 -3.14 -5.07
CA VAL A 127 6.05 -4.17 -5.87
C VAL A 127 5.88 -3.82 -7.35
N ILE A 128 6.98 -3.45 -8.00
CA ILE A 128 7.01 -3.10 -9.43
C ILE A 128 7.94 -4.09 -10.15
N PRO A 129 7.42 -4.98 -11.01
CA PRO A 129 8.26 -5.95 -11.71
C PRO A 129 9.15 -5.30 -12.78
N GLN A 130 8.71 -4.18 -13.36
CA GLN A 130 9.42 -3.48 -14.44
C GLN A 130 10.46 -2.49 -13.88
N VAL A 131 11.74 -2.72 -14.19
CA VAL A 131 12.87 -1.90 -13.68
C VAL A 131 12.77 -0.45 -14.14
N ALA A 132 12.44 -0.19 -15.40
CA ALA A 132 12.28 1.18 -15.92
C ALA A 132 11.15 1.94 -15.21
N LEU A 133 10.02 1.26 -14.94
CA LEU A 133 8.90 1.86 -14.22
C LEU A 133 9.27 2.18 -12.77
N ARG A 134 10.04 1.31 -12.11
CA ARG A 134 10.58 1.58 -10.77
C ARG A 134 11.46 2.84 -10.79
N GLY A 135 12.35 2.99 -11.77
CA GLY A 135 13.17 4.19 -11.94
C GLY A 135 12.34 5.46 -12.09
N ASN A 136 11.30 5.41 -12.93
CA ASN A 136 10.37 6.53 -13.13
C ASN A 136 9.62 6.93 -11.84
N VAL A 137 9.18 5.96 -11.05
CA VAL A 137 8.53 6.22 -9.76
C VAL A 137 9.52 6.83 -8.77
N GLN A 138 10.75 6.29 -8.69
CA GLN A 138 11.79 6.84 -7.82
C GLN A 138 12.17 8.27 -8.17
N LEU A 139 12.27 8.60 -9.46
CA LEU A 139 12.58 9.95 -9.93
C LEU A 139 11.51 10.95 -9.44
N ARG A 140 10.23 10.61 -9.60
CA ARG A 140 9.12 11.45 -9.13
C ARG A 140 9.18 11.68 -7.63
N LEU A 141 9.40 10.62 -6.84
CA LEU A 141 9.44 10.74 -5.38
C LEU A 141 10.68 11.52 -4.90
N ARG A 142 11.86 11.29 -5.50
CA ARG A 142 13.12 11.96 -5.11
C ARG A 142 13.18 13.42 -5.53
N GLY A 143 12.53 13.79 -6.65
CA GLY A 143 12.35 15.18 -7.04
C GLY A 143 11.66 16.03 -5.96
N ASN A 144 11.02 15.39 -4.98
CA ASN A 144 10.26 16.05 -3.91
C ASN A 144 10.94 16.02 -2.53
N LEU A 145 12.08 15.31 -2.37
CA LEU A 145 12.82 15.18 -1.10
C LEU A 145 14.01 16.15 -0.95
N LYS A 146 14.22 17.05 -1.92
CA LYS A 146 15.15 18.18 -1.79
C LYS A 146 14.38 19.43 -1.38
N MET A 147 13.94 19.48 -0.12
CA MET A 147 13.61 20.70 0.63
C MET A 147 14.08 20.49 2.06
#